data_AF-A0A358SMP4-F1
#
_entry.id   AF-A0A358SMP4-F1
#
_cell.length_a   1.000
_cell.length_b   1.000
_cell.length_c   1.000
_cell.angle_alpha   90.00
_cell.angle_beta   90.00
_cell.angle_gamma   90.00
#
_symmetry.space_group_name_H-M   'P 1'
#
loop_
_entity.id
_entity.type
_entity.pdbx_description
1 polymer ?
#
loop_
_entity_poly.entity_id
_entity_poly.type
_entity_poly.pdbx_seq_one_letter_code
_entity_poly.pdbx_strand_id
1 'polypeptide(L)' 'AYLTRANLTRANLTLAYLTRANLTGAFLVGADLTGANLSSAEFSEGAQVPEGWLRDPGSGRLELASAEPGEAPTLED' A
#
# COMPACT_ATOMS: atom_id res chain seq x y z
N ALA A 1 9.88 -6.03 5.50
CA ALA A 1 9.37 -5.99 6.89
C ALA A 1 8.32 -7.10 7.09
N TYR A 2 8.18 -7.65 8.30
CA TYR A 2 7.12 -8.59 8.66
C TYR A 2 6.05 -7.86 9.47
N LEU A 3 4.94 -7.49 8.82
CA LEU A 3 3.87 -6.66 9.38
C LEU A 3 2.51 -7.40 9.31
N THR A 4 2.56 -8.72 9.29
CA THR A 4 1.37 -9.57 9.27
C THR A 4 0.46 -9.25 10.44
N ARG A 5 -0.80 -8.88 10.16
CA ARG A 5 -1.82 -8.45 11.15
C ARG A 5 -1.41 -7.27 12.03
N ALA A 6 -0.42 -6.48 11.62
CA ALA A 6 -0.02 -5.29 12.36
C ALA A 6 -1.14 -4.25 12.34
N ASN A 7 -1.34 -3.57 13.48
CA ASN A 7 -2.20 -2.39 13.53
C ASN A 7 -1.40 -1.16 13.12
N LEU A 8 -1.64 -0.68 11.90
CA LEU A 8 -1.02 0.51 11.30
C LEU A 8 -2.08 1.59 11.04
N THR A 9 -3.20 1.54 11.77
CA THR A 9 -4.30 2.50 11.64
C THR A 9 -3.77 3.91 11.90
N ARG A 10 -3.98 4.82 10.94
CA ARG A 10 -3.45 6.20 10.97
C ARG A 10 -1.92 6.33 11.11
N ALA A 11 -1.16 5.30 10.78
CA ALA A 11 0.29 5.39 10.76
C ALA A 11 0.77 6.33 9.63
N ASN A 12 1.78 7.14 9.92
CA ASN A 12 2.53 7.84 8.88
C ASN A 12 3.60 6.90 8.32
N LEU A 13 3.43 6.46 7.08
CA LEU A 13 4.34 5.60 6.32
C LEU A 13 4.81 6.31 5.04
N THR A 14 4.79 7.65 5.03
CA THR A 14 5.25 8.47 3.91
C THR A 14 6.69 8.09 3.56
N LEU A 15 6.94 7.88 2.26
CA LEU A 15 8.25 7.49 1.71
C LEU A 15 8.86 6.20 2.32
N ALA A 16 8.07 5.38 3.00
CA ALA A 16 8.58 4.18 3.64
C ALA A 16 9.07 3.14 2.62
N TYR A 17 10.21 2.52 2.90
CA TYR A 17 10.71 1.38 2.12
C TYR A 17 10.06 0.08 2.61
N LEU A 18 8.96 -0.30 1.96
CA LEU A 18 8.18 -1.51 2.24
C LEU A 18 8.32 -2.55 1.13
N THR A 19 9.40 -2.48 0.35
CA THR A 19 9.73 -3.45 -0.69
C THR A 19 9.75 -4.86 -0.11
N ARG A 20 9.01 -5.79 -0.73
CA ARG A 20 8.85 -7.18 -0.26
C ARG A 20 8.34 -7.30 1.18
N ALA A 21 7.64 -6.30 1.71
CA ALA A 21 7.02 -6.41 3.02
C ALA A 21 5.82 -7.36 2.99
N ASN A 22 5.66 -8.17 4.03
CA ASN A 22 4.44 -8.96 4.21
C ASN A 22 3.45 -8.14 5.07
N LEU A 23 2.41 -7.63 4.43
CA LEU A 23 1.31 -6.84 5.02
C LEU A 23 0.01 -7.65 5.10
N THR A 24 0.11 -8.98 5.05
CA THR A 24 -1.02 -9.91 5.14
C THR A 24 -1.87 -9.61 6.37
N GLY A 25 -3.14 -9.26 6.16
CA GLY A 25 -4.08 -8.93 7.24
C GLY A 25 -3.77 -7.65 8.04
N ALA A 26 -2.87 -6.78 7.59
CA ALA A 26 -2.57 -5.53 8.29
C ALA A 26 -3.76 -4.56 8.26
N PHE A 27 -3.92 -3.76 9.32
CA PHE A 27 -4.92 -2.71 9.39
C PHE A 27 -4.31 -1.37 8.96
N LEU A 28 -4.57 -0.92 7.73
CA LEU A 28 -4.01 0.33 7.19
C LEU A 28 -5.05 1.45 7.07
N VAL A 29 -6.19 1.35 7.77
CA VAL A 29 -7.24 2.37 7.71
C VAL A 29 -6.67 3.73 8.11
N GLY A 30 -6.76 4.70 7.20
CA GLY A 30 -6.23 6.06 7.37
C GLY A 30 -4.71 6.15 7.43
N ALA A 31 -3.96 5.10 7.10
CA ALA A 31 -2.50 5.17 7.00
C ALA A 31 -2.09 6.03 5.79
N ASP A 32 -1.07 6.86 5.96
CA ASP A 32 -0.51 7.65 4.86
C ASP A 32 0.63 6.87 4.21
N LEU A 33 0.38 6.33 3.01
CA LEU A 33 1.35 5.60 2.19
C LEU A 33 1.92 6.47 1.05
N THR A 34 1.78 7.79 1.12
CA THR A 34 2.24 8.70 0.06
C THR A 34 3.73 8.49 -0.22
N GLY A 35 4.06 8.11 -1.46
CA GLY A 35 5.42 7.83 -1.90
C GLY A 35 6.07 6.59 -1.28
N ALA A 36 5.33 5.74 -0.55
CA ALA A 36 5.88 4.50 -0.01
C ALA A 36 6.25 3.53 -1.15
N ASN A 37 7.43 2.91 -1.06
CA ASN A 37 7.83 1.88 -2.00
C ASN A 37 7.22 0.53 -1.58
N LEU A 38 6.16 0.13 -2.27
CA LEU A 38 5.44 -1.13 -2.07
C LEU A 38 5.81 -2.21 -3.10
N SER A 39 6.93 -2.08 -3.80
CA SER A 39 7.33 -3.04 -4.82
C SER A 39 7.43 -4.45 -4.23
N SER A 40 6.70 -5.39 -4.84
CA SER A 40 6.60 -6.79 -4.38
C SER A 40 6.08 -6.96 -2.94
N ALA A 41 5.42 -5.96 -2.36
CA ALA A 41 4.76 -6.14 -1.07
C ALA A 41 3.56 -7.10 -1.20
N GLU A 42 3.38 -7.96 -0.20
CA GLU A 42 2.30 -8.93 -0.16
C GLU A 42 1.11 -8.38 0.62
N PHE A 43 -0.04 -8.33 -0.03
CA PHE A 43 -1.31 -7.96 0.57
C PHE A 43 -2.30 -9.12 0.40
N SER A 44 -2.69 -9.80 1.47
CA SER A 44 -3.71 -10.85 1.39
C SER A 44 -5.13 -10.28 1.49
N GLU A 45 -6.13 -11.11 1.20
CA GLU A 45 -7.49 -10.91 1.72
C GLU A 45 -7.43 -10.65 3.24
N GLY A 46 -8.18 -9.64 3.68
CA GLY A 46 -8.23 -9.21 5.08
C GLY A 46 -7.34 -8.02 5.46
N ALA A 47 -6.35 -7.63 4.63
CA ALA A 47 -5.69 -6.35 4.86
C ALA A 47 -6.67 -5.21 4.54
N GLN A 48 -6.91 -4.33 5.51
CA GLN A 48 -7.77 -3.16 5.32
C GLN A 48 -6.97 -2.08 4.61
N VAL A 49 -7.52 -1.53 3.53
CA VAL A 49 -6.84 -0.55 2.69
C VAL A 49 -7.01 0.87 3.24
N PRO A 50 -6.03 1.77 3.04
CA PRO A 50 -6.22 3.19 3.34
C PRO A 50 -7.32 3.81 2.46
N GLU A 51 -7.82 4.97 2.88
CA GLU A 51 -8.75 5.75 2.07
C GLU A 51 -8.10 6.18 0.75
N GLY A 52 -8.87 6.13 -0.34
CA GLY A 52 -8.37 6.45 -1.68
C GLY A 52 -7.47 5.38 -2.30
N TRP A 53 -7.30 4.22 -1.67
CA TRP A 53 -6.65 3.05 -2.25
C TRP A 53 -7.68 1.98 -2.59
N LEU A 54 -7.56 1.38 -3.76
CA LEU A 54 -8.35 0.23 -4.20
C LEU A 54 -7.46 -1.00 -4.27
N ARG A 55 -8.09 -2.16 -4.10
CA ARG A 55 -7.45 -3.44 -4.37
C ARG A 55 -7.88 -3.92 -5.74
N ASP A 56 -6.90 -4.12 -6.62
CA ASP A 56 -7.16 -4.73 -7.92
C ASP A 56 -7.66 -6.19 -7.72
N PRO A 57 -8.85 -6.56 -8.21
CA PRO A 57 -9.43 -7.87 -7.98
C PRO A 57 -8.69 -9.01 -8.70
N GLY A 58 -7.91 -8.72 -9.74
CA GLY A 58 -7.17 -9.74 -10.49
C GLY A 58 -5.84 -10.10 -9.83
N SER A 59 -5.04 -9.09 -9.48
CA SER A 59 -3.69 -9.23 -8.94
C SER A 59 -3.61 -9.15 -7.42
N GLY A 60 -4.67 -8.64 -6.78
CA GLY A 60 -4.67 -8.36 -5.33
C GLY A 60 -3.77 -7.19 -4.94
N ARG A 61 -3.18 -6.45 -5.89
CA ARG A 61 -2.33 -5.29 -5.60
C ARG A 61 -3.14 -4.11 -5.11
N LEU A 62 -2.52 -3.26 -4.28
CA LEU A 62 -3.09 -1.97 -3.90
C LEU A 62 -2.69 -0.91 -4.91
N GLU A 63 -3.67 -0.17 -5.40
CA GLU A 63 -3.53 0.90 -6.38
C GLU A 63 -4.26 2.15 -5.89
N LEU A 64 -3.75 3.34 -6.21
CA LEU A 64 -4.45 4.58 -5.87
C LEU A 64 -5.73 4.67 -6.71
N ALA A 65 -6.88 4.95 -6.08
CA ALA A 65 -8.18 5.04 -6.72
C ALA A 65 -8.26 6.12 -7.82
N SER A 66 -7.34 7.08 -7.81
CA SER A 66 -7.21 8.16 -8.79
C SER A 66 -5.92 8.07 -9.63
N ALA A 67 -5.17 6.97 -9.54
CA ALA A 67 -4.05 6.74 -10.44
C ALA A 67 -4.62 6.15 -11.73
N GLU A 68 -4.60 6.94 -12.80
CA GLU A 68 -4.78 6.42 -14.16
C GLU A 68 -3.85 5.20 -14.34
N PRO A 69 -4.34 4.07 -14.87
CA PRO A 69 -3.51 2.89 -15.09
C PRO A 69 -2.43 3.23 -16.13
N GLY A 70 -1.22 3.58 -15.68
CA GLY A 70 -0.08 3.87 -16.57
C GLY A 70 0.88 4.96 -16.12
N GLU A 71 0.55 5.78 -15.12
CA GLU A 71 1.46 6.84 -14.66
C GLU A 71 2.53 6.25 -13.72
N ALA A 72 3.71 5.94 -14.27
CA ALA A 72 4.91 5.78 -13.46
C ALA A 72 5.20 7.12 -12.74
N PRO A 73 5.77 7.12 -11.52
CA PRO A 73 6.16 8.37 -10.87
C PRO A 73 7.18 9.08 -11.77
N THR A 74 6.77 10.16 -12.40
CA THR A 74 7.70 11.09 -13.04
C THR A 74 8.50 11.72 -11.91
N LEU A 75 9.77 11.34 -11.83
CA LEU A 75 10.78 12.12 -11.12
C LEU A 75 10.83 13.48 -11.83
N GLU A 76 10.21 14.50 -11.25
CA GLU A 76 10.50 15.88 -11.62
C GLU A 76 11.89 16.23 -11.04
N ASP A 77 12.79 16.69 -11.92
CA ASP A 77 14.20 17.04 -11.65
C ASP A 77 14.40 18.10 -10.55
#